data_AF-A0A257N2H9-F1
#
_entry.id   AF-A0A257N2H9-F1
#
_cell.length_a   1.000
_cell.length_b   1.000
_cell.length_c   1.000
_cell.angle_alpha   90.00
_cell.angle_beta   90.00
_cell.angle_gamma   90.00
#
_symmetry.space_group_name_H-M   'P 1'
#
loop_
_entity.id
_entity.type
_entity.pdbx_description
1 polymer ?
#
loop_
_entity_poly.entity_id
_entity_poly.type
_entity_poly.pdbx_seq_one_letter_code
_entity_poly.pdbx_strand_id
1 'polypeptide(L)'
;MSQSQHETAHFSKNWQQQLAEAFTNIEDLCRYLDLNPADLSVSTLAQQNFALRVPLSFAACMEKGNPHDPLLRQVLPIKDELLLYPDYNNDPVGDLPAATQTGVLHKYQGRVLLINTGSCAINCRYCFRRNFPYADLQLGKQQEQAVIQSIQNDTSIHEVILSGGDPLLLSDARLTRLIEQINQIDHIKR
;
A
#
# COMPACT_ATOMS: atom_id res chain seq x y z
N MET A 1 -10.14 -17.36 25.70
CA MET A 1 -10.38 -18.01 24.40
C MET A 1 -9.04 -18.49 23.88
N SER A 2 -8.96 -19.67 23.26
CA SER A 2 -7.71 -20.10 22.61
C SER A 2 -7.42 -19.21 21.40
N GLN A 3 -6.15 -19.10 20.99
CA GLN A 3 -5.75 -18.28 19.84
C GLN A 3 -6.50 -18.68 18.54
N SER A 4 -6.77 -19.97 18.37
CA SER A 4 -7.58 -20.52 17.28
C SER A 4 -9.05 -20.05 17.30
N GLN A 5 -9.67 -19.90 18.49
CA GLN A 5 -11.02 -19.35 18.60
C GLN A 5 -11.06 -17.85 18.26
N HIS A 6 -9.99 -17.12 18.55
CA HIS A 6 -9.87 -15.70 18.20
C HIS A 6 -9.73 -15.50 16.68
N GLU A 7 -8.90 -16.31 16.02
CA GLU A 7 -8.73 -16.30 14.55
C GLU A 7 -10.05 -16.58 13.83
N THR A 8 -10.77 -17.61 14.26
CA THR A 8 -12.07 -17.98 13.67
C THR A 8 -13.08 -16.83 13.75
N ALA A 9 -13.15 -16.14 14.89
CA ALA A 9 -14.03 -14.99 15.06
C ALA A 9 -13.58 -13.79 14.22
N HIS A 10 -12.27 -13.55 14.07
CA HIS A 10 -11.76 -12.46 13.24
C HIS A 10 -12.07 -12.66 11.75
N PHE A 11 -11.93 -13.89 11.22
CA PHE A 11 -12.20 -14.16 9.80
C PHE A 11 -13.67 -14.10 9.40
N SER A 12 -14.60 -14.08 10.37
CA SER A 12 -16.02 -13.81 10.10
C SER A 12 -16.37 -12.32 9.95
N LYS A 13 -15.44 -11.41 10.26
CA LYS A 13 -15.64 -9.96 10.16
C LYS A 13 -15.52 -9.49 8.71
N ASN A 14 -16.08 -8.32 8.40
CA ASN A 14 -15.82 -7.68 7.10
C ASN A 14 -14.35 -7.23 6.99
N TRP A 15 -13.87 -7.00 5.76
CA TRP A 15 -12.46 -6.68 5.53
C TRP A 15 -12.03 -5.39 6.23
N GLN A 16 -12.92 -4.39 6.34
CA GLN A 16 -12.62 -3.12 7.01
C GLN A 16 -12.32 -3.34 8.50
N GLN A 17 -13.12 -4.17 9.17
CA GLN A 17 -12.92 -4.57 10.56
C GLN A 17 -11.64 -5.38 10.72
N GLN A 18 -11.38 -6.32 9.80
CA GLN A 18 -10.13 -7.09 9.82
C GLN A 18 -8.89 -6.19 9.70
N LEU A 19 -8.94 -5.19 8.81
CA LEU A 19 -7.86 -4.22 8.66
C LEU A 19 -7.75 -3.22 9.82
N ALA A 20 -8.85 -2.89 10.50
CA ALA A 20 -8.82 -2.04 11.70
C ALA A 20 -8.10 -2.73 12.87
N GLU A 21 -8.15 -4.06 12.91
CA GLU A 21 -7.52 -4.91 13.93
C GLU A 21 -6.14 -5.44 13.51
N ALA A 22 -5.56 -4.91 12.41
CA ALA A 22 -4.23 -5.30 11.97
C ALA A 22 -3.16 -5.02 13.06
N PHE A 23 -2.12 -5.84 13.09
CA PHE A 23 -0.95 -5.59 13.91
C PHE A 23 -0.27 -4.29 13.46
N THR A 24 -0.07 -3.37 14.40
CA THR A 24 0.51 -2.03 14.16
C THR A 24 1.79 -1.77 14.96
N ASN A 25 2.21 -2.70 15.82
CA ASN A 25 3.45 -2.65 16.57
C ASN A 25 4.18 -4.00 16.56
N ILE A 26 5.51 -3.93 16.65
CA ILE A 26 6.41 -5.10 16.61
C ILE A 26 6.09 -6.09 17.73
N GLU A 27 5.80 -5.61 18.93
CA GLU A 27 5.62 -6.42 20.13
C GLU A 27 4.41 -7.37 20.01
N ASP A 28 3.28 -6.87 19.51
CA ASP A 28 2.06 -7.65 19.33
C ASP A 28 2.21 -8.67 18.21
N LEU A 29 2.86 -8.31 17.09
CA LEU A 29 3.14 -9.23 16.00
C LEU A 29 4.08 -10.36 16.46
N CYS A 30 5.18 -10.03 17.15
CA CYS A 30 6.12 -11.04 17.65
C CYS A 30 5.45 -11.95 18.68
N ARG A 31 4.63 -11.40 19.58
CA ARG A 31 3.88 -12.19 20.56
C ARG A 31 2.91 -13.17 19.89
N TYR A 32 2.23 -12.75 18.82
CA TYR A 32 1.35 -13.63 18.06
C TYR A 32 2.09 -14.80 17.40
N LEU A 33 3.33 -14.55 16.97
CA LEU A 33 4.20 -15.50 16.26
C LEU A 33 5.11 -16.33 17.19
N ASP A 34 4.95 -16.25 18.51
CA ASP A 34 5.84 -16.91 19.47
C ASP A 34 7.33 -16.52 19.30
N LEU A 35 7.58 -15.26 18.92
CA LEU A 35 8.91 -14.69 18.75
C LEU A 35 9.25 -13.71 19.88
N ASN A 36 10.52 -13.65 20.24
CA ASN A 36 11.06 -12.66 21.16
C ASN A 36 11.70 -11.51 20.36
N PRO A 37 11.18 -10.27 20.44
CA PRO A 37 11.75 -9.12 19.74
C PRO A 37 13.24 -8.87 20.06
N ALA A 38 13.70 -9.24 21.26
CA ALA A 38 15.09 -9.06 21.67
C ALA A 38 16.08 -9.92 20.86
N ASP A 39 15.60 -11.04 20.30
CA ASP A 39 16.41 -11.94 19.47
C ASP A 39 16.39 -11.55 17.97
N LEU A 40 15.67 -10.47 17.64
CA LEU A 40 15.50 -9.96 16.27
C LEU A 40 16.21 -8.62 16.10
N SER A 41 16.58 -8.29 14.85
CA SER A 41 17.16 -6.99 14.49
C SER A 41 16.12 -5.87 14.35
N VAL A 42 15.06 -5.90 15.16
CA VAL A 42 13.93 -4.96 15.06
C VAL A 42 14.34 -3.52 15.36
N SER A 43 13.62 -2.56 14.78
CA SER A 43 13.87 -1.13 14.97
C SER A 43 12.58 -0.33 15.12
N THR A 44 12.35 0.23 16.31
CA THR A 44 11.25 1.16 16.57
C THR A 44 11.37 2.43 15.71
N LEU A 45 12.59 2.89 15.43
CA LEU A 45 12.82 4.04 14.55
C LEU A 45 12.42 3.72 13.10
N ALA A 46 12.71 2.51 12.60
CA ALA A 46 12.24 2.08 11.28
C ALA A 46 10.71 2.00 11.23
N GLN A 47 10.05 1.52 12.30
CA GLN A 47 8.59 1.53 12.43
C GLN A 47 8.01 2.95 12.43
N GLN A 48 8.67 3.91 13.09
CA GLN A 48 8.26 5.32 13.09
C GLN A 48 8.37 5.94 11.68
N ASN A 49 9.45 5.64 10.96
CA ASN A 49 9.65 6.13 9.59
C ASN A 49 8.66 5.52 8.60
N PHE A 50 8.24 4.27 8.82
CA PHE A 50 7.22 3.61 8.00
C PHE A 50 6.43 2.61 8.84
N ALA A 51 5.18 2.95 9.14
CA ALA A 51 4.34 2.23 10.09
C ALA A 51 4.25 0.72 9.76
N LEU A 52 4.27 -0.12 10.80
CA LEU A 52 3.90 -1.52 10.67
C LEU A 52 2.39 -1.62 10.43
N ARG A 53 1.99 -2.47 9.49
CA ARG A 53 0.60 -2.81 9.26
C ARG A 53 0.53 -4.22 8.68
N VAL A 54 0.00 -5.16 9.45
CA VAL A 54 -0.08 -6.58 9.09
C VAL A 54 -1.45 -7.13 9.51
N PRO A 55 -2.35 -7.46 8.58
CA PRO A 55 -3.61 -8.11 8.91
C PRO A 55 -3.39 -9.48 9.53
N LEU A 56 -4.31 -9.94 10.39
CA LEU A 56 -4.22 -11.26 11.00
C LEU A 56 -4.17 -12.38 9.95
N SER A 57 -4.91 -12.25 8.85
CA SER A 57 -4.88 -13.22 7.74
C SER A 57 -3.49 -13.39 7.11
N PHE A 58 -2.67 -12.34 7.08
CA PHE A 58 -1.31 -12.42 6.58
C PHE A 58 -0.36 -13.02 7.64
N ALA A 59 -0.49 -12.61 8.90
CA ALA A 59 0.30 -13.16 9.99
C ALA A 59 0.01 -14.66 10.24
N ALA A 60 -1.23 -15.10 10.06
CA ALA A 60 -1.64 -16.50 10.23
C ALA A 60 -1.00 -17.45 9.20
N CYS A 61 -0.48 -16.91 8.09
CA CYS A 61 0.27 -17.68 7.09
C CYS A 61 1.75 -17.88 7.47
N MET A 62 2.23 -17.25 8.54
CA MET A 62 3.62 -17.34 8.99
C MET A 62 3.84 -18.58 9.87
N GLU A 63 5.03 -19.15 9.79
CA GLU A 63 5.46 -20.19 10.70
C GLU A 63 5.79 -19.59 12.09
N LYS A 64 5.05 -20.01 13.12
CA LYS A 64 5.32 -19.57 14.50
C LYS A 64 6.66 -20.08 15.00
N GLY A 65 7.35 -19.27 15.79
CA GLY A 65 8.68 -19.56 16.31
C GLY A 65 9.80 -19.47 15.26
N ASN A 66 9.49 -19.14 13.99
CA ASN A 66 10.48 -19.02 12.93
C ASN A 66 10.87 -17.54 12.68
N PRO A 67 12.04 -17.07 13.17
CA PRO A 67 12.51 -15.71 12.93
C PRO A 67 12.92 -15.45 11.47
N HIS A 68 13.01 -16.50 10.65
CA HIS A 68 13.40 -16.44 9.24
C HIS A 68 12.23 -16.67 8.27
N ASP A 69 10.99 -16.67 8.77
CA ASP A 69 9.80 -16.80 7.93
C ASP A 69 9.80 -15.76 6.80
N PRO A 70 9.59 -16.18 5.53
CA PRO A 70 9.70 -15.29 4.38
C PRO A 70 8.59 -14.22 4.31
N LEU A 71 7.42 -14.43 4.94
CA LEU A 71 6.39 -13.41 5.04
C LEU A 71 6.71 -12.43 6.16
N LEU A 72 7.27 -12.89 7.28
CA LEU A 72 7.74 -12.00 8.36
C LEU A 72 8.79 -11.00 7.84
N ARG A 73 9.76 -11.49 7.05
CA ARG A 73 10.81 -10.65 6.42
C ARG A 73 10.26 -9.53 5.53
N GLN A 74 9.03 -9.68 5.03
CA GLN A 74 8.38 -8.67 4.19
C GLN A 74 7.75 -7.53 4.98
N VAL A 75 7.51 -7.70 6.28
CA VAL A 75 6.71 -6.75 7.07
C VAL A 75 7.40 -6.25 8.34
N LEU A 76 8.34 -7.02 8.90
CA LEU A 76 9.00 -6.68 10.16
C LEU A 76 9.95 -5.48 10.00
N PRO A 77 9.80 -4.39 10.76
CA PRO A 77 10.71 -3.25 10.71
C PRO A 77 12.05 -3.58 11.35
N ILE A 78 13.14 -3.46 10.59
CA ILE A 78 14.49 -3.83 11.03
C ILE A 78 15.49 -2.68 10.95
N LYS A 79 16.60 -2.81 11.70
CA LYS A 79 17.69 -1.82 11.74
C LYS A 79 18.31 -1.55 10.37
N ASP A 80 18.37 -2.56 9.51
CA ASP A 80 18.98 -2.46 8.17
C ASP A 80 18.27 -1.44 7.27
N GLU A 81 16.98 -1.15 7.51
CA GLU A 81 16.24 -0.12 6.77
C GLU A 81 16.78 1.31 7.00
N LEU A 82 17.58 1.51 8.06
CA LEU A 82 18.18 2.79 8.41
C LEU A 82 19.59 2.95 7.83
N LEU A 83 20.11 1.93 7.16
CA LEU A 83 21.40 2.00 6.49
C LEU A 83 21.28 2.91 5.27
N LEU A 84 22.12 3.94 5.23
CA LEU A 84 22.23 4.85 4.09
C LEU A 84 23.23 4.29 3.09
N TYR A 85 22.82 4.20 1.83
CA TYR A 85 23.68 3.84 0.71
C TYR A 85 23.83 5.05 -0.22
N PRO A 86 25.04 5.38 -0.70
CA PRO A 86 25.28 6.60 -1.48
C PRO A 86 24.37 6.80 -2.69
N ASP A 87 23.98 5.73 -3.38
CA ASP A 87 23.17 5.78 -4.60
C ASP A 87 21.66 5.63 -4.34
N TYR A 88 21.24 5.46 -3.08
CA TYR A 88 19.84 5.30 -2.74
C TYR A 88 19.17 6.67 -2.60
N ASN A 89 17.95 6.76 -3.09
CA ASN A 89 17.14 7.97 -2.99
C ASN A 89 15.68 7.61 -2.70
N ASN A 90 14.88 8.62 -2.37
CA ASN A 90 13.48 8.45 -1.97
C ASN A 90 12.50 8.28 -3.15
N ASP A 91 12.95 8.43 -4.39
CA ASP A 91 12.17 8.25 -5.60
C ASP A 91 12.92 7.36 -6.62
N PRO A 92 13.13 6.07 -6.29
CA PRO A 92 14.00 5.18 -7.06
C PRO A 92 13.47 4.88 -8.47
N VAL A 93 12.19 5.17 -8.72
CA VAL A 93 11.53 4.94 -10.01
C VAL A 93 11.25 6.22 -10.78
N GLY A 94 11.58 7.40 -10.25
CA GLY A 94 11.30 8.68 -10.90
C GLY A 94 9.81 8.96 -11.07
N ASP A 95 9.01 8.63 -10.05
CA ASP A 95 7.58 8.93 -10.02
C ASP A 95 7.33 10.44 -9.89
N LEU A 96 8.16 11.19 -9.14
CA LEU A 96 7.95 12.62 -8.92
C LEU A 96 8.13 13.46 -10.21
N PRO A 97 9.18 13.26 -11.02
CA PRO A 97 9.30 13.95 -12.31
C PRO A 97 8.23 13.55 -13.33
N ALA A 98 7.60 12.38 -13.15
CA ALA A 98 6.54 11.89 -14.03
C ALA A 98 5.14 12.39 -13.64
N ALA A 99 5.01 13.14 -12.54
CA ALA A 99 3.74 13.72 -12.12
C ALA A 99 3.31 14.86 -13.05
N THR A 100 2.21 14.68 -13.78
CA THR A 100 1.69 15.69 -14.72
C THR A 100 0.64 16.60 -14.09
N GLN A 101 -0.03 16.10 -13.06
CA GLN A 101 -1.00 16.79 -12.22
C GLN A 101 -1.18 16.01 -10.92
N THR A 102 -1.88 16.57 -9.94
CA THR A 102 -2.17 15.89 -8.66
C THR A 102 -2.74 14.51 -8.91
N GLY A 103 -2.09 13.49 -8.36
CA GLY A 103 -2.52 12.10 -8.42
C GLY A 103 -2.39 11.39 -9.77
N VAL A 104 -1.67 11.96 -10.74
CA VAL A 104 -1.45 11.32 -12.06
C VAL A 104 0.03 11.27 -12.40
N LEU A 105 0.52 10.06 -12.69
CA LEU A 105 1.86 9.85 -13.23
C LEU A 105 1.77 9.41 -14.70
N HIS A 106 2.51 10.07 -15.58
CA HIS A 106 2.57 9.74 -17.01
C HIS A 106 4.02 9.50 -17.42
N LYS A 107 4.54 8.32 -17.07
CA LYS A 107 5.93 7.93 -17.35
C LYS A 107 6.12 7.31 -18.74
N TYR A 108 5.08 6.64 -19.24
CA TYR A 108 5.16 5.84 -20.46
C TYR A 108 4.10 6.28 -21.46
N GLN A 109 4.46 6.27 -22.74
CA GLN A 109 3.54 6.63 -23.81
C GLN A 109 2.27 5.78 -23.75
N GLY A 110 1.13 6.47 -23.79
CA GLY A 110 -0.18 5.87 -23.93
C GLY A 110 -0.75 5.22 -22.68
N ARG A 111 -0.12 5.40 -21.52
CA ARG A 111 -0.68 4.96 -20.24
C ARG A 111 -0.44 5.96 -19.13
N VAL A 112 -1.40 6.06 -18.24
CA VAL A 112 -1.28 6.87 -17.02
C VAL A 112 -1.52 6.02 -15.79
N LEU A 113 -0.87 6.39 -14.70
CA LEU A 113 -1.09 5.82 -13.37
C LEU A 113 -1.89 6.80 -12.53
N LEU A 114 -3.03 6.38 -12.01
CA LEU A 114 -3.82 7.15 -11.05
C LEU A 114 -3.46 6.75 -9.62
N ILE A 115 -3.01 7.70 -8.83
CA ILE A 115 -2.70 7.52 -7.41
C ILE A 115 -3.98 7.80 -6.61
N ASN A 116 -4.79 6.77 -6.38
CA ASN A 116 -6.15 6.94 -5.82
C ASN A 116 -6.17 6.98 -4.28
N THR A 117 -5.16 6.40 -3.63
CA THR A 117 -5.01 6.30 -2.17
C THR A 117 -3.54 6.08 -1.81
N GLY A 118 -3.12 6.53 -0.62
CA GLY A 118 -1.83 6.14 -0.02
C GLY A 118 -1.91 4.96 0.94
N SER A 119 -3.12 4.42 1.16
CA SER A 119 -3.33 3.31 2.10
C SER A 119 -2.99 1.97 1.46
N CYS A 120 -2.39 1.07 2.22
CA CYS A 120 -2.19 -0.34 1.89
C CYS A 120 -2.79 -1.24 2.99
N ALA A 121 -3.21 -2.46 2.63
CA ALA A 121 -3.62 -3.47 3.60
C ALA A 121 -2.42 -3.94 4.43
N ILE A 122 -1.26 -4.07 3.77
CA ILE A 122 0.02 -4.44 4.35
C ILE A 122 1.06 -3.38 3.96
N ASN A 123 1.88 -2.94 4.93
CA ASN A 123 3.01 -2.08 4.66
C ASN A 123 4.28 -2.91 4.43
N CYS A 124 4.51 -3.29 3.18
CA CYS A 124 5.68 -4.08 2.76
C CYS A 124 6.98 -3.28 2.95
N ARG A 125 7.97 -3.86 3.63
CA ARG A 125 9.27 -3.21 3.90
C ARG A 125 10.08 -2.90 2.63
N TYR A 126 9.79 -3.62 1.55
CA TYR A 126 10.38 -3.42 0.21
C TYR A 126 9.55 -2.47 -0.68
N CYS A 127 8.57 -1.74 -0.13
CA CYS A 127 7.75 -0.81 -0.91
C CYS A 127 8.59 0.35 -1.46
N PHE A 128 8.76 0.41 -2.78
CA PHE A 128 9.50 1.49 -3.45
C PHE A 128 8.79 2.85 -3.37
N ARG A 129 7.50 2.86 -2.99
CA ARG A 129 6.71 4.09 -2.74
C ARG A 129 6.56 4.43 -1.26
N ARG A 130 7.32 3.81 -0.35
CA ARG A 130 7.22 4.10 1.09
C ARG A 130 7.44 5.58 1.43
N ASN A 131 8.22 6.29 0.62
CA ASN A 131 8.53 7.72 0.77
C ASN A 131 7.73 8.61 -0.21
N PHE A 132 6.76 8.06 -0.94
CA PHE A 132 5.96 8.83 -1.87
C PHE A 132 5.05 9.80 -1.09
N PRO A 133 4.93 11.08 -1.49
CA PRO A 133 4.20 12.11 -0.75
C PRO A 133 2.69 11.99 -0.97
N TYR A 134 2.09 10.90 -0.49
CA TYR A 134 0.66 10.62 -0.69
C TYR A 134 -0.26 11.71 -0.15
N ALA A 135 0.11 12.36 0.96
CA ALA A 135 -0.69 13.43 1.55
C ALA A 135 -0.81 14.65 0.62
N ASP A 136 0.25 14.97 -0.13
CA ASP A 136 0.29 16.12 -1.03
C ASP A 136 -0.36 15.81 -2.39
N LEU A 137 -0.44 14.53 -2.76
CA LEU A 137 -0.91 14.06 -4.05
C LEU A 137 -2.26 13.33 -4.00
N GLN A 138 -2.95 13.36 -2.86
CA GLN A 138 -4.23 12.68 -2.69
C GLN A 138 -5.32 13.32 -3.56
N LEU A 139 -5.96 12.50 -4.41
CA LEU A 139 -7.08 12.92 -5.24
C LEU A 139 -8.34 13.14 -4.37
N GLY A 140 -8.65 14.42 -4.13
CA GLY A 140 -9.99 14.84 -3.71
C GLY A 140 -11.02 14.70 -4.84
N LYS A 141 -12.32 14.85 -4.53
CA LYS A 141 -13.40 14.68 -5.52
C LYS A 141 -13.29 15.63 -6.72
N GLN A 142 -12.92 16.89 -6.48
CA GLN A 142 -12.78 17.88 -7.55
C GLN A 142 -11.57 17.59 -8.44
N GLN A 143 -10.45 17.20 -7.83
CA GLN A 143 -9.25 16.79 -8.55
C GLN A 143 -9.51 15.54 -9.40
N GLU A 144 -10.26 14.57 -8.87
CA GLU A 144 -10.63 13.35 -9.60
C GLU A 144 -11.37 13.67 -10.91
N GLN A 145 -12.34 14.59 -10.89
CA GLN A 145 -13.05 14.98 -12.10
C GLN A 145 -12.15 15.70 -13.12
N ALA A 146 -11.26 16.58 -12.66
CA ALA A 146 -10.29 17.25 -13.54
C ALA A 146 -9.33 16.24 -14.19
N VAL A 147 -8.91 15.22 -13.46
CA VAL A 147 -8.09 14.13 -13.97
C VAL A 147 -8.82 13.35 -15.07
N ILE A 148 -10.06 12.91 -14.83
CA ILE A 148 -10.84 12.21 -15.84
C ILE A 148 -11.01 13.06 -17.10
N GLN A 149 -11.30 14.36 -16.95
CA GLN A 149 -11.42 15.30 -18.07
C GLN A 149 -10.10 15.39 -18.87
N SER A 150 -8.95 15.46 -18.19
CA SER A 150 -7.64 15.51 -18.85
C SER A 150 -7.35 14.25 -19.66
N ILE A 151 -7.71 13.07 -19.15
CA ILE A 151 -7.56 11.78 -19.84
C ILE A 151 -8.48 11.73 -21.06
N GLN A 152 -9.72 12.21 -20.91
CA GLN A 152 -10.68 12.29 -22.01
C GLN A 152 -10.19 13.22 -23.14
N ASN A 153 -9.45 14.29 -22.80
CA ASN A 153 -8.94 15.24 -23.79
C ASN A 153 -7.62 14.78 -24.46
N ASP A 154 -6.88 13.86 -23.83
CA ASP A 154 -5.62 13.34 -24.37
C ASP A 154 -5.83 11.96 -25.02
N THR A 155 -6.02 11.97 -26.34
CA THR A 155 -6.25 10.76 -27.14
C THR A 155 -5.02 9.88 -27.31
N SER A 156 -3.85 10.31 -26.83
CA SER A 156 -2.65 9.46 -26.82
C SER A 156 -2.72 8.36 -25.77
N ILE A 157 -3.45 8.60 -24.67
CA ILE A 157 -3.63 7.67 -23.54
C ILE A 157 -4.64 6.60 -23.94
N HIS A 158 -4.32 5.32 -23.81
CA HIS A 158 -5.24 4.22 -24.09
C HIS A 158 -5.31 3.19 -22.97
N GLU A 159 -4.59 3.42 -21.87
CA GLU A 159 -4.58 2.58 -20.67
C GLU A 159 -4.53 3.45 -19.40
N VAL A 160 -5.40 3.14 -18.43
CA VAL A 160 -5.45 3.83 -17.14
C VAL A 160 -5.25 2.82 -16.02
N ILE A 161 -4.14 2.95 -15.28
CA ILE A 161 -3.80 2.02 -14.20
C ILE A 161 -4.19 2.66 -12.87
N LEU A 162 -5.13 2.05 -12.14
CA LEU A 162 -5.45 2.44 -10.76
C LEU A 162 -4.36 1.95 -9.80
N SER A 163 -3.89 2.82 -8.92
CA SER A 163 -2.70 2.59 -8.12
C SER A 163 -2.66 3.49 -6.87
N GLY A 164 -1.48 3.63 -6.30
CA GLY A 164 -1.17 4.40 -5.13
C GLY A 164 -0.49 3.52 -4.09
N GLY A 165 -1.14 3.31 -2.96
CA GLY A 165 -0.91 2.16 -2.11
C GLY A 165 -1.60 0.95 -2.75
N ASP A 166 -2.77 0.59 -2.24
CA ASP A 166 -3.63 -0.45 -2.79
C ASP A 166 -4.99 0.14 -3.22
N PRO A 167 -5.31 0.19 -4.53
CA PRO A 167 -6.56 0.77 -5.04
C PRO A 167 -7.80 -0.02 -4.60
N LEU A 168 -7.66 -1.28 -4.18
CA LEU A 168 -8.78 -2.07 -3.67
C LEU A 168 -9.16 -1.72 -2.23
N LEU A 169 -8.43 -0.79 -1.58
CA LEU A 169 -8.85 -0.18 -0.32
C LEU A 169 -9.81 1.00 -0.49
N LEU A 170 -10.14 1.39 -1.72
CA LEU A 170 -11.24 2.32 -1.96
C LEU A 170 -12.58 1.67 -1.58
N SER A 171 -13.57 2.49 -1.22
CA SER A 171 -14.93 1.96 -1.09
C SER A 171 -15.45 1.51 -2.46
N ASP A 172 -16.27 0.46 -2.47
CA ASP A 172 -16.91 -0.05 -3.69
C ASP A 172 -17.57 1.07 -4.50
N ALA A 173 -18.30 1.96 -3.83
CA ALA A 173 -18.95 3.10 -4.47
C ALA A 173 -17.96 4.04 -5.19
N ARG A 174 -16.79 4.29 -4.60
CA ARG A 174 -15.76 5.13 -5.22
C ARG A 174 -15.06 4.40 -6.36
N LEU A 175 -14.70 3.13 -6.16
CA LEU A 175 -14.04 2.31 -7.18
C LEU A 175 -14.93 2.12 -8.41
N THR A 176 -16.20 1.75 -8.21
CA THR A 176 -17.19 1.60 -9.30
C THR A 176 -17.35 2.89 -10.08
N ARG A 177 -17.54 4.03 -9.40
CA ARG A 177 -17.65 5.33 -10.07
C ARG A 177 -16.42 5.65 -10.92
N LEU A 178 -15.22 5.43 -10.39
CA LEU A 178 -13.97 5.66 -11.13
C LEU A 178 -13.90 4.79 -12.39
N ILE A 179 -14.19 3.49 -12.26
CA ILE A 179 -14.18 2.54 -13.38
C ILE A 179 -15.23 2.94 -14.43
N GLU A 180 -16.45 3.27 -14.01
CA GLU A 180 -17.52 3.69 -14.91
C GLU A 180 -17.15 4.96 -15.69
N GLN A 181 -16.56 5.95 -15.03
CA GLN A 181 -16.11 7.20 -15.67
C GLN A 181 -14.99 6.95 -16.69
N ILE A 182 -14.02 6.10 -16.36
CA ILE A 182 -12.92 5.76 -17.27
C ILE A 182 -13.46 4.96 -18.47
N ASN A 183 -14.37 4.01 -18.23
CA ASN A 183 -14.96 3.16 -19.28
C ASN A 183 -15.85 3.93 -20.27
N GLN A 184 -16.28 5.16 -19.92
CA GLN A 184 -17.00 6.05 -20.83
C GLN A 184 -16.08 6.80 -21.81
N ILE A 185 -14.75 6.67 -21.66
CA ILE A 185 -13.78 7.35 -22.53
C ILE A 185 -13.44 6.43 -23.71
N ASP A 186 -13.93 6.78 -24.91
CA ASP A 186 -13.89 5.95 -26.12
C ASP A 186 -12.50 5.39 -26.49
N HIS A 187 -11.43 6.17 -26.27
CA HIS A 187 -10.07 5.78 -26.65
C HIS A 187 -9.33 4.95 -25.59
N ILE A 188 -9.89 4.80 -24.38
CA ILE A 188 -9.34 3.95 -23.32
C ILE A 188 -9.75 2.50 -23.55
N LYS A 189 -8.76 1.59 -23.50
CA LYS A 189 -8.92 0.16 -23.81
C LYS A 189 -8.61 -0.76 -22.64
N ARG A 190 -7.88 -0.27 -21.63
CA ARG A 190 -7.36 -1.04 -20.50
C ARG A 190 -7.34 -0.21 -19.22
#